data_AF-A0A7C3V8C7-F1
#
_entry.id   AF-A0A7C3V8C7-F1
#
_cell.length_a   1.000
_cell.length_b   1.000
_cell.length_c   1.000
_cell.angle_alpha   90.00
_cell.angle_beta   90.00
_cell.angle_gamma   90.00
#
_symmetry.space_group_name_H-M   'P 1'
#
loop_
_entity.id
_entity.type
_entity.pdbx_description
1 polymer ?
#
loop_
_entity_poly.entity_id
_entity_poly.type
_entity_poly.pdbx_seq_one_letter_code
_entity_poly.pdbx_strand_id
1 'polypeptide(L)'
;MTASWDNQDNDRERPSWREIDQRRDRPRRREPGAPRLPKKQAEMVRQLALRQAEALFQGKRGRPEYQKALKELEAAHGTKKFPGVARKFVAEYGLPAEWGALNLLLDYPEAPVVLEVLTALRAQWEGRSRVEQQGFGGRLRVLALTSRDQEVRRRAEELLASL
;
A
#
# COMPACT_ATOMS: atom_id res chain seq x y z
N MET A 1 -57.72 47.47 -9.91
CA MET A 1 -56.66 48.05 -10.78
C MET A 1 -55.66 48.71 -9.84
N THR A 2 -54.36 48.46 -9.78
CA THR A 2 -53.41 47.54 -10.43
C THR A 2 -52.12 47.61 -9.57
N ALA A 3 -51.34 46.54 -9.57
CA ALA A 3 -50.27 46.22 -8.61
C ALA A 3 -49.16 47.27 -8.45
N SER A 4 -48.73 47.45 -7.19
CA SER A 4 -47.48 48.11 -6.79
C SER A 4 -46.33 47.11 -6.94
N TRP A 5 -45.42 47.37 -7.87
CA TRP A 5 -44.15 46.66 -7.98
C TRP A 5 -43.07 47.49 -7.29
N ASP A 6 -42.69 47.04 -6.09
CA ASP A 6 -41.46 47.44 -5.42
C ASP A 6 -40.30 46.85 -6.23
N ASN A 7 -39.68 47.66 -7.08
CA ASN A 7 -38.53 47.25 -7.88
C ASN A 7 -37.25 47.83 -7.24
N GLN A 8 -36.90 47.29 -6.07
CA GLN A 8 -35.54 47.39 -5.52
C GLN A 8 -34.62 46.54 -6.38
N ASP A 9 -34.10 47.09 -7.48
CA ASP A 9 -32.83 46.61 -8.04
C ASP A 9 -32.32 47.56 -9.13
N ASN A 10 -31.00 47.78 -9.11
CA ASN A 10 -30.17 48.28 -10.20
C ASN A 10 -29.66 49.74 -10.20
N ASP A 11 -29.35 50.32 -9.03
CA ASP A 11 -28.42 51.47 -8.91
C ASP A 11 -26.94 51.04 -8.83
N ARG A 12 -26.55 50.00 -9.58
CA ARG A 12 -25.13 49.69 -9.81
C ARG A 12 -24.81 50.06 -11.24
N GLU A 13 -24.39 51.30 -11.45
CA GLU A 13 -23.83 51.77 -12.71
C GLU A 13 -22.88 50.71 -13.26
N ARG A 14 -23.23 50.14 -14.42
CA ARG A 14 -22.41 49.14 -15.10
C ARG A 14 -21.04 49.78 -15.38
N PRO A 15 -19.93 49.18 -14.91
CA PRO A 15 -18.60 49.74 -15.11
C PRO A 15 -18.34 50.01 -16.59
N SER A 16 -17.77 51.17 -16.87
CA SER A 16 -17.36 51.54 -18.22
C SER A 16 -16.32 50.53 -18.74
N TRP A 17 -16.33 50.25 -20.05
CA TRP A 17 -15.30 49.41 -20.68
C TRP A 17 -13.87 49.87 -20.36
N ARG A 18 -13.66 51.18 -20.17
CA ARG A 18 -12.37 51.74 -19.71
C ARG A 18 -12.01 51.38 -18.27
N GLU A 19 -12.99 51.29 -17.37
CA GLU A 19 -12.75 50.84 -15.99
C GLU A 19 -12.45 49.35 -15.92
N ILE A 20 -13.09 48.54 -16.77
CA ILE A 20 -12.81 47.11 -16.86
C ILE A 20 -11.35 46.89 -17.30
N ASP A 21 -10.88 47.68 -18.27
CA ASP A 21 -9.50 47.61 -18.76
C ASP A 21 -8.49 48.08 -17.68
N GLN A 22 -8.77 49.19 -16.99
CA GLN A 22 -7.95 49.64 -15.85
C GLN A 22 -7.89 48.63 -14.70
N ARG A 23 -8.98 47.91 -14.42
CA ARG A 23 -9.00 46.85 -13.41
C ARG A 23 -8.18 45.63 -13.84
N ARG A 24 -8.08 45.37 -15.14
CA ARG A 24 -7.32 44.27 -15.71
C ARG A 24 -5.82 44.55 -15.73
N ASP A 25 -5.43 45.79 -16.00
CA ASP A 25 -4.03 46.23 -16.00
C ASP A 25 -3.47 46.52 -14.60
N ARG A 26 -4.30 46.47 -13.56
CA ARG A 26 -3.81 46.56 -12.18
C ARG A 26 -2.97 45.32 -11.86
N PRO A 27 -1.67 45.45 -11.53
CA PRO A 27 -0.87 44.31 -11.13
C PRO A 27 -1.49 43.73 -9.85
N ARG A 28 -2.10 42.55 -9.96
CA ARG A 28 -2.57 41.81 -8.78
C ARG A 28 -1.35 41.62 -7.88
N ARG A 29 -1.35 42.26 -6.71
CA ARG A 29 -0.40 41.95 -5.64
C ARG A 29 -0.66 40.50 -5.27
N ARG A 30 0.14 39.58 -5.84
CA ARG A 30 0.18 38.21 -5.35
C ARG A 30 0.62 38.31 -3.91
N GLU A 31 -0.17 37.76 -2.99
CA GLU A 31 0.28 37.58 -1.61
C GLU A 31 1.65 36.89 -1.66
N PRO A 32 2.63 37.32 -0.84
CA PRO A 32 3.92 36.67 -0.81
C PRO A 32 3.69 35.19 -0.52
N GLY A 33 4.04 34.33 -1.48
CA GLY A 33 3.97 32.88 -1.28
C GLY A 33 4.77 32.51 -0.03
N ALA A 34 4.27 31.55 0.74
CA ALA A 34 4.89 31.10 1.98
C ALA A 34 6.42 30.96 1.83
N PRO A 35 7.21 31.41 2.82
CA PRO A 35 8.66 31.44 2.72
C PRO A 35 9.21 30.05 2.38
N ARG A 36 10.04 29.98 1.34
CA ARG A 36 10.65 28.72 0.89
C ARG A 36 11.57 28.22 2.00
N LEU A 37 11.23 27.07 2.59
CA LEU A 37 12.09 26.41 3.56
C LEU A 37 13.47 26.10 2.94
N PRO A 38 14.55 26.10 3.74
CA PRO A 38 15.88 25.69 3.29
C PRO A 38 15.84 24.32 2.61
N LYS A 39 16.57 24.12 1.50
CA LYS A 39 16.50 22.90 0.67
C LYS A 39 16.54 21.59 1.47
N LYS A 40 17.42 21.50 2.48
CA LYS A 40 17.53 20.32 3.35
C LYS A 40 16.29 20.06 4.21
N GLN A 41 15.65 21.11 4.73
CA GLN A 41 14.42 21.02 5.51
C GLN A 41 13.23 20.70 4.61
N ALA A 42 13.18 21.29 3.40
CA ALA A 42 12.16 20.97 2.40
C ALA A 42 12.26 19.52 1.92
N GLU A 43 13.46 18.97 1.76
CA GLU A 43 13.68 17.56 1.45
C GLU A 43 13.24 16.64 2.59
N MET A 44 13.56 16.96 3.85
CA MET A 44 13.06 16.19 5.00
C MET A 44 11.53 16.22 5.10
N VAL A 45 10.92 17.39 4.94
CA VAL A 45 9.45 17.53 4.95
C VAL A 45 8.82 16.76 3.79
N ARG A 46 9.43 16.81 2.59
CA ARG A 46 8.98 16.04 1.43
C ARG A 46 9.13 14.53 1.66
N GLN A 47 10.22 14.08 2.26
CA GLN A 47 10.39 12.66 2.62
C GLN A 47 9.39 12.23 3.69
N LEU A 48 9.11 13.07 4.68
CA LEU A 48 8.09 12.78 5.70
C LEU A 48 6.70 12.70 5.07
N ALA A 49 6.37 13.62 4.17
CA ALA A 49 5.11 13.64 3.43
C ALA A 49 4.97 12.43 2.49
N LEU A 50 6.06 12.01 1.84
CA LEU A 50 6.08 10.79 1.03
C LEU A 50 5.86 9.55 1.89
N ARG A 51 6.53 9.45 3.05
CA ARG A 51 6.31 8.34 4.01
C ARG A 51 4.89 8.32 4.57
N GLN A 52 4.31 9.49 4.85
CA GLN A 52 2.93 9.61 5.30
C GLN A 52 1.93 9.26 4.19
N ALA A 53 2.21 9.67 2.94
CA ALA A 53 1.42 9.31 1.79
C ALA A 53 1.52 7.79 1.52
N GLU A 54 2.72 7.20 1.54
CA GLU A 54 2.91 5.76 1.43
C GLU A 54 2.19 5.01 2.55
N ALA A 55 2.22 5.51 3.79
CA ALA A 55 1.46 4.94 4.90
C ALA A 55 -0.07 5.02 4.68
N LEU A 56 -0.56 6.08 4.03
CA LEU A 56 -1.95 6.22 3.62
C LEU A 56 -2.31 5.28 2.45
N PHE A 57 -1.39 5.08 1.50
CA PHE A 57 -1.57 4.19 0.35
C PHE A 57 -1.36 2.70 0.68
N GLN A 58 -0.75 2.37 1.82
CA GLN A 58 -0.65 0.99 2.33
C GLN A 58 -1.89 0.50 3.10
N GLY A 59 -2.92 1.34 3.28
CA GLY A 59 -4.20 0.93 3.87
C GLY A 59 -4.06 0.29 5.27
N LYS A 60 -4.58 -0.92 5.46
CA LYS A 60 -4.50 -1.67 6.74
C LYS A 60 -3.09 -2.15 7.11
N ARG A 61 -2.13 -2.15 6.17
CA ARG A 61 -0.78 -2.73 6.34
C ARG A 61 0.23 -1.76 6.96
N GLY A 62 0.02 -0.45 6.80
CA GLY A 62 0.86 0.57 7.44
C GLY A 62 0.55 0.80 8.93
N ARG A 63 -0.45 0.11 9.49
CA ARG A 63 -0.88 0.31 10.87
C ARG A 63 0.02 -0.44 11.85
N PRO A 64 0.23 0.09 13.08
CA PRO A 64 0.93 -0.63 14.13
C PRO A 64 0.24 -1.97 14.48
N GLU A 65 -1.05 -2.09 14.19
CA GLU A 65 -1.84 -3.32 14.31
C GLU A 65 -1.30 -4.44 13.40
N TYR A 66 -0.99 -4.13 12.13
CA TYR A 66 -0.40 -5.08 11.19
C TYR A 66 0.96 -5.58 11.67
N GLN A 67 1.82 -4.68 12.15
CA GLN A 67 3.12 -5.08 12.69
C GLN A 67 3.00 -5.96 13.94
N LYS A 68 2.01 -5.71 14.80
CA LYS A 68 1.72 -6.58 15.94
C LYS A 68 1.24 -7.95 15.48
N ALA A 69 0.32 -7.99 14.50
CA ALA A 69 -0.20 -9.23 13.95
C ALA A 69 0.90 -10.05 13.23
N LEU A 70 1.83 -9.39 12.53
CA LEU A 70 3.02 -10.03 11.94
C LEU A 70 3.91 -10.65 13.01
N LYS A 71 4.22 -9.91 14.09
CA LYS A 71 5.01 -10.45 15.20
C LYS A 71 4.32 -11.61 15.90
N GLU A 72 2.99 -11.55 16.04
CA GLU A 72 2.20 -12.65 16.58
C GLU A 72 2.26 -13.88 15.66
N LEU A 73 2.18 -13.68 14.35
CA LEU A 73 2.32 -14.74 13.35
C LEU A 73 3.70 -15.40 13.42
N GLU A 74 4.76 -14.61 13.50
CA GLU A 74 6.14 -15.07 13.68
C GLU A 74 6.31 -15.84 14.99
N ALA A 75 5.79 -15.32 16.10
CA ALA A 75 5.88 -15.95 17.42
C ALA A 75 5.05 -17.23 17.52
N ALA A 76 3.93 -17.31 16.80
CA ALA A 76 3.09 -18.49 16.76
C ALA A 76 3.62 -19.58 15.83
N HIS A 77 4.55 -19.26 14.91
CA HIS A 77 5.11 -20.21 13.97
C HIS A 77 5.77 -21.40 14.68
N GLY A 78 5.56 -22.61 14.13
CA GLY A 78 5.98 -23.86 14.76
C GLY A 78 5.15 -24.31 15.97
N THR A 79 4.20 -23.51 16.46
CA THR A 79 3.28 -23.91 17.54
C THR A 79 1.95 -24.41 16.99
N LYS A 80 1.20 -25.16 17.81
CA LYS A 80 -0.18 -25.60 17.47
C LYS A 80 -1.16 -24.44 17.24
N LYS A 81 -0.82 -23.22 17.66
CA LYS A 81 -1.66 -22.02 17.49
C LYS A 81 -1.49 -21.36 16.12
N PHE A 82 -0.42 -21.69 15.38
CA PHE A 82 -0.09 -21.07 14.11
C PHE A 82 -1.26 -21.03 13.11
N PRO A 83 -1.99 -22.14 12.84
CA PRO A 83 -3.06 -22.10 11.84
C PRO A 83 -4.18 -21.12 12.21
N GLY A 84 -4.50 -21.01 13.51
CA GLY A 84 -5.53 -20.08 14.00
C GLY A 84 -5.10 -18.62 13.87
N VAL A 85 -3.84 -18.31 14.16
CA VAL A 85 -3.28 -16.96 14.03
C VAL A 85 -3.15 -16.57 12.55
N ALA A 86 -2.59 -17.46 11.73
CA ALA A 86 -2.44 -17.26 10.29
C ALA A 86 -3.79 -17.05 9.60
N ARG A 87 -4.83 -17.81 9.97
CA ARG A 87 -6.17 -17.62 9.43
C ARG A 87 -6.75 -16.25 9.74
N LYS A 88 -6.62 -15.79 10.99
CA LYS A 88 -7.06 -14.43 11.38
C LYS A 88 -6.29 -13.36 10.60
N PHE A 89 -4.98 -13.53 10.47
CA PHE A 89 -4.12 -12.61 9.74
C PHE A 89 -4.53 -12.50 8.27
N VAL A 90 -4.67 -13.64 7.58
CA VAL A 90 -5.05 -13.67 6.15
C VAL A 90 -6.47 -13.10 5.95
N ALA A 91 -7.41 -13.40 6.85
CA ALA A 91 -8.77 -12.85 6.77
C ALA A 91 -8.81 -11.31 6.95
N GLU A 92 -7.97 -10.75 7.81
CA GLU A 92 -8.00 -9.34 8.16
C GLU A 92 -7.16 -8.45 7.23
N TYR A 93 -5.99 -8.95 6.82
CA TYR A 93 -4.95 -8.21 6.10
C TYR A 93 -4.59 -8.79 4.71
N GLY A 94 -5.04 -10.00 4.41
CA GLY A 94 -4.66 -10.74 3.20
C GLY A 94 -3.23 -11.31 3.27
N LEU A 95 -2.65 -11.63 2.11
CA LEU A 95 -1.26 -12.08 2.03
C LEU A 95 -0.28 -10.96 2.40
N PRO A 96 0.76 -11.25 3.20
CA PRO A 96 1.82 -10.30 3.52
C PRO A 96 2.69 -10.03 2.30
N ALA A 97 3.39 -8.89 2.29
CA ALA A 97 4.34 -8.55 1.22
C ALA A 97 5.76 -9.02 1.55
N GLU A 98 6.05 -9.17 2.84
CA GLU A 98 7.36 -9.45 3.40
C GLU A 98 7.77 -10.90 3.11
N TRP A 99 8.99 -11.08 2.58
CA TRP A 99 9.54 -12.39 2.24
C TRP A 99 9.52 -13.39 3.40
N GLY A 100 9.89 -12.92 4.61
CA GLY A 100 9.88 -13.74 5.81
C GLY A 100 8.48 -14.24 6.16
N ALA A 101 7.49 -13.34 6.21
CA ALA A 101 6.11 -13.66 6.52
C ALA A 101 5.47 -14.58 5.46
N LEU A 102 5.74 -14.35 4.17
CA LEU A 102 5.33 -15.24 3.09
C LEU A 102 5.89 -16.65 3.28
N ASN A 103 7.17 -16.76 3.67
CA ASN A 103 7.77 -18.07 3.95
C ASN A 103 7.05 -18.80 5.09
N LEU A 104 6.64 -18.11 6.16
CA LEU A 104 5.88 -18.74 7.25
C LEU A 104 4.55 -19.32 6.77
N LEU A 105 3.87 -18.63 5.86
CA LEU A 105 2.58 -19.06 5.32
C LEU A 105 2.67 -20.27 4.38
N LEU A 106 3.86 -20.75 4.02
CA LEU A 106 4.00 -22.04 3.34
C LEU A 106 3.56 -23.22 4.21
N ASP A 107 3.61 -23.07 5.54
CA ASP A 107 3.16 -24.09 6.50
C ASP A 107 1.66 -23.95 6.83
N TYR A 108 0.93 -23.06 6.14
CA TYR A 108 -0.50 -22.84 6.35
C TYR A 108 -1.31 -24.01 5.77
N PRO A 109 -2.37 -24.50 6.45
CA PRO A 109 -3.07 -25.72 6.03
C PRO A 109 -3.94 -25.57 4.75
N GLU A 110 -4.33 -24.35 4.37
CA GLU A 110 -5.23 -24.17 3.21
C GLU A 110 -4.42 -24.04 1.92
N ALA A 111 -4.52 -25.05 1.06
CA ALA A 111 -3.79 -25.13 -0.21
C ALA A 111 -3.95 -23.90 -1.14
N PRO A 112 -5.14 -23.29 -1.30
CA PRO A 112 -5.29 -22.11 -2.15
C PRO A 112 -4.39 -20.94 -1.71
N VAL A 113 -4.29 -20.71 -0.41
CA VAL A 113 -3.42 -19.66 0.15
C VAL A 113 -1.95 -20.00 -0.08
N VAL A 114 -1.56 -21.27 0.08
CA VAL A 114 -0.17 -21.70 -0.19
C VAL A 114 0.21 -21.49 -1.66
N LEU A 115 -0.70 -21.76 -2.61
CA LEU A 115 -0.46 -21.53 -4.04
C LEU A 115 -0.26 -20.03 -4.37
N GLU A 116 -1.05 -19.16 -3.75
CA GLU A 116 -0.88 -17.71 -3.86
C GLU A 116 0.46 -17.25 -3.27
N VAL A 117 0.83 -17.80 -2.11
CA VAL A 117 2.13 -17.53 -1.45
C VAL A 117 3.30 -17.97 -2.35
N LEU A 118 3.23 -19.16 -2.93
CA LEU A 118 4.25 -19.66 -3.87
C LEU A 118 4.43 -18.73 -5.07
N THR A 119 3.32 -18.20 -5.59
CA THR A 119 3.33 -17.24 -6.69
C THR A 119 3.97 -15.91 -6.27
N ALA A 120 3.61 -15.39 -5.09
CA ALA A 120 4.19 -14.17 -4.54
C ALA A 120 5.70 -14.31 -4.27
N LEU A 121 6.13 -15.46 -3.74
CA LEU A 121 7.56 -15.75 -3.51
C LEU A 121 8.32 -15.84 -4.85
N ARG A 122 7.78 -16.51 -5.87
CA ARG A 122 8.46 -16.57 -7.19
C ARG A 122 8.64 -15.19 -7.82
N ALA A 123 7.65 -14.31 -7.67
CA ALA A 123 7.71 -12.94 -8.20
C ALA A 123 8.83 -12.11 -7.53
N GLN A 124 9.15 -12.39 -6.28
CA GLN A 124 10.20 -11.67 -5.55
C GLN A 124 11.58 -12.31 -5.67
N TRP A 125 11.68 -13.55 -6.17
CA TRP A 125 12.88 -14.39 -6.15
C TRP A 125 14.15 -13.74 -6.70
N GLU A 126 14.08 -13.09 -7.87
CA GLU A 126 15.25 -12.54 -8.56
C GLU A 126 15.94 -11.41 -7.78
N GLY A 127 15.17 -10.68 -6.97
CA GLY A 127 15.68 -9.61 -6.11
C GLY A 127 16.24 -10.07 -4.76
N ARG A 128 16.25 -11.38 -4.47
CA ARG A 128 16.67 -11.94 -3.18
C ARG A 128 18.14 -12.32 -3.15
N SER A 129 18.69 -12.38 -1.95
CA SER A 129 20.06 -12.84 -1.74
C SER A 129 20.21 -14.32 -2.11
N ARG A 130 21.43 -14.74 -2.46
CA ARG A 130 21.74 -16.15 -2.77
C ARG A 130 21.33 -17.12 -1.65
N VAL A 131 21.45 -16.70 -0.39
CA VAL A 131 21.06 -17.49 0.78
C VAL A 131 19.54 -17.66 0.84
N GLU A 132 18.78 -16.58 0.66
CA GLU A 132 17.32 -16.64 0.63
C GLU A 132 16.81 -17.47 -0.56
N GLN A 133 17.46 -17.34 -1.72
CA GLN A 133 17.17 -18.16 -2.89
C GLN A 133 17.39 -19.64 -2.58
N GLN A 134 18.57 -20.02 -2.09
CA GLN A 134 18.84 -21.41 -1.69
C GLN A 134 17.83 -21.92 -0.65
N GLY A 135 17.46 -21.08 0.32
CA GLY A 135 16.44 -21.39 1.34
C GLY A 135 15.07 -21.71 0.73
N PHE A 136 14.58 -20.86 -0.18
CA PHE A 136 13.30 -21.12 -0.84
C PHE A 136 13.34 -22.35 -1.76
N GLY A 137 14.44 -22.57 -2.50
CA GLY A 137 14.63 -23.82 -3.26
C GLY A 137 14.68 -25.08 -2.37
N GLY A 138 15.17 -24.96 -1.14
CA GLY A 138 15.08 -26.03 -0.13
C GLY A 138 13.65 -26.29 0.31
N ARG A 139 12.87 -25.23 0.59
CA ARG A 139 11.46 -25.36 0.99
C ARG A 139 10.58 -25.94 -0.11
N LEU A 140 10.78 -25.52 -1.36
CA LEU A 140 10.05 -26.11 -2.49
C LEU A 140 10.29 -27.61 -2.61
N ARG A 141 11.54 -28.07 -2.40
CA ARG A 141 11.86 -29.51 -2.40
C ARG A 141 11.10 -30.25 -1.30
N VAL A 142 11.05 -29.69 -0.09
CA VAL A 142 10.27 -30.28 1.01
C VAL A 142 8.78 -30.32 0.67
N LEU A 143 8.22 -29.25 0.10
CA LEU A 143 6.81 -29.20 -0.29
C LEU A 143 6.46 -30.19 -1.38
N ALA A 144 7.28 -30.30 -2.43
CA ALA A 144 7.10 -31.28 -3.50
C ALA A 144 7.06 -32.72 -2.96
N LEU A 145 7.87 -33.03 -1.94
CA LEU A 145 7.97 -34.37 -1.37
C LEU A 145 6.93 -34.68 -0.29
N THR A 146 6.56 -33.70 0.53
CA THR A 146 5.82 -33.95 1.78
C THR A 146 4.42 -33.33 1.84
N SER A 147 4.08 -32.41 0.93
CA SER A 147 2.75 -31.81 0.92
C SER A 147 1.69 -32.87 0.63
N ARG A 148 0.56 -32.80 1.35
CA ARG A 148 -0.57 -33.71 1.15
C ARG A 148 -1.40 -33.30 -0.07
N ASP A 149 -1.42 -32.01 -0.38
CA ASP A 149 -2.15 -31.46 -1.51
C ASP A 149 -1.38 -31.69 -2.81
N GLN A 150 -2.06 -32.20 -3.84
CA GLN A 150 -1.43 -32.54 -5.12
C GLN A 150 -1.08 -31.30 -5.94
N GLU A 151 -1.91 -30.26 -5.87
CA GLU A 151 -1.70 -29.03 -6.64
C GLU A 151 -0.52 -28.24 -6.08
N VAL A 152 -0.40 -28.19 -4.75
CA VAL A 152 0.77 -27.60 -4.08
C VAL A 152 2.06 -28.34 -4.45
N ARG A 153 2.04 -29.68 -4.51
CA ARG A 153 3.20 -30.48 -4.93
C ARG A 153 3.61 -30.16 -6.36
N ARG A 154 2.66 -30.25 -7.30
CA ARG A 154 2.89 -29.95 -8.70
C ARG A 154 3.44 -28.54 -8.88
N ARG A 155 2.85 -27.56 -8.20
CA ARG A 155 3.31 -26.17 -8.29
C ARG A 155 4.73 -25.99 -7.76
N ALA A 156 5.08 -26.68 -6.67
CA ALA A 156 6.43 -26.66 -6.13
C ALA A 156 7.46 -27.29 -7.10
N GLU A 157 7.10 -28.39 -7.77
CA GLU A 157 7.93 -29.04 -8.80
C GLU A 157 8.13 -28.15 -10.03
N GLU A 158 7.06 -27.55 -10.55
CA GLU A 158 7.13 -26.60 -11.66
C GLU A 158 8.04 -25.42 -11.33
N LEU A 159 7.91 -24.87 -10.12
CA LEU A 159 8.77 -23.79 -9.66
C LEU A 159 10.23 -24.26 -9.58
N LEU A 160 10.52 -25.41 -8.97
CA LEU A 160 11.87 -25.97 -8.89
C LEU A 160 12.53 -26.16 -10.25
N ALA A 161 11.78 -26.58 -11.27
CA ALA A 161 12.30 -26.73 -12.63
C ALA A 161 12.62 -25.38 -13.30
N SER A 162 12.05 -24.28 -12.79
CA SER A 162 12.16 -22.92 -13.33
C SER A 162 13.08 -21.98 -12.53
N LEU A 163 13.66 -22.46 -11.43
CA LEU A 163 14.62 -21.73 -10.59
C LEU A 163 16.04 -21.88 -11.14
#